data_AF-A0A2H5ZIK4-F1
#
_entry.id   AF-A0A2H5ZIK4-F1
#
_cell.length_a   1.000
_cell.length_b   1.000
_cell.length_c   1.000
_cell.angle_alpha   90.00
_cell.angle_beta   90.00
_cell.angle_gamma   90.00
#
_symmetry.space_group_name_H-M   'P 1'
#
loop_
_entity.id
_entity.type
_entity.pdbx_description
1 polymer ?
#
loop_
_entity_poly.entity_id
_entity_poly.type
_entity_poly.pdbx_seq_one_letter_code
_entity_poly.pdbx_strand_id
1 'polypeptide(L)'
;MPKNKLVCAEGDPRCDLGSGANDGVCVFSLRLCLNQEDARLPECLPMGIEAIEIDRPLATSADPADMANLAALEQAAAAFGVAIYRNGQVFQSGVVNSSRNVCGEPVQLAVPLRRVLGGRWVAGRKLLQLAAYTTSGQVDADRLALVCRPSTCGNGRRDAGEECDDGNRVDGDSCDRGCRSE
;
A
#
# COMPACT_ATOMS: atom_id res chain seq x y z
N MET A 1 5.78 14.70 10.46
CA MET A 1 5.70 13.23 10.25
C MET A 1 5.01 12.95 8.93
N PRO A 2 5.46 11.95 8.15
CA PRO A 2 4.77 11.57 6.92
C PRO A 2 3.31 11.21 7.23
N LYS A 3 2.41 11.51 6.29
CA LYS A 3 0.99 11.18 6.46
C LYS A 3 0.87 9.64 6.47
N ASN A 4 0.26 9.09 7.51
CA ASN A 4 -0.06 7.66 7.62
C ASN A 4 -1.25 7.24 6.73
N LYS A 5 -1.46 7.95 5.62
CA LYS A 5 -2.59 7.78 4.71
C LYS A 5 -2.19 8.14 3.29
N LEU A 6 -2.36 7.19 2.38
CA LEU A 6 -2.29 7.41 0.93
C LEU A 6 -3.70 7.34 0.36
N VAL A 7 -4.00 8.26 -0.54
CA VAL A 7 -5.30 8.36 -1.20
C VAL A 7 -5.05 8.35 -2.69
N CYS A 8 -5.77 7.50 -3.40
CA CYS A 8 -5.76 7.44 -4.85
C CYS A 8 -7.20 7.53 -5.38
N ALA A 9 -7.36 8.17 -6.54
CA ALA A 9 -8.58 8.07 -7.32
C ALA A 9 -8.41 6.90 -8.29
N GLU A 10 -9.48 6.12 -8.47
CA GLU A 10 -9.52 5.00 -9.42
C GLU A 10 -9.10 5.48 -10.81
N GLY A 11 -8.13 4.80 -11.42
CA GLY A 11 -7.52 5.13 -12.69
C GLY A 11 -6.63 6.36 -12.73
N ASP A 12 -6.21 6.96 -11.60
CA ASP A 12 -5.10 7.94 -11.61
C ASP A 12 -3.77 7.19 -11.80
N PRO A 13 -3.10 7.30 -12.96
CA PRO A 13 -1.95 6.45 -13.28
C PRO A 13 -0.73 6.68 -12.38
N ARG A 14 -0.72 7.74 -11.56
CA ARG A 14 0.39 8.03 -10.62
C ARG A 14 0.32 7.20 -9.35
N CYS A 15 -0.86 6.71 -8.98
CA CYS A 15 -1.08 6.00 -7.73
C CYS A 15 -1.93 4.73 -7.87
N ASP A 16 -2.62 4.57 -9.00
CA ASP A 16 -3.35 3.38 -9.39
C ASP A 16 -2.63 2.70 -10.54
N LEU A 17 -1.84 1.70 -10.20
CA LEU A 17 -1.07 0.90 -11.15
C LEU A 17 -1.88 -0.28 -11.72
N GLY A 18 -3.20 -0.28 -11.49
CA GLY A 18 -4.14 -1.20 -12.10
C GLY A 18 -4.28 -0.98 -13.60
N SER A 19 -4.77 -2.00 -14.28
CA SER A 19 -4.94 -1.99 -15.74
C SER A 19 -6.23 -1.30 -16.20
N GLY A 20 -7.17 -1.02 -15.31
CA GLY A 20 -8.47 -0.43 -15.66
C GLY A 20 -8.68 0.96 -15.06
N ALA A 21 -9.22 1.89 -15.85
CA ALA A 21 -9.72 3.15 -15.31
C ALA A 21 -11.00 2.97 -14.47
N ASN A 22 -11.73 1.88 -14.67
CA ASN A 22 -13.06 1.62 -14.09
C ASN A 22 -13.21 0.17 -13.58
N ASP A 23 -12.13 -0.42 -13.08
CA ASP A 23 -12.12 -1.81 -12.60
C ASP A 23 -12.59 -1.96 -11.13
N GLY A 24 -12.94 -0.84 -10.50
CA GLY A 24 -13.44 -0.76 -9.13
C GLY A 24 -12.34 -0.94 -8.09
N VAL A 25 -11.05 -0.80 -8.44
CA VAL A 25 -9.93 -1.06 -7.52
C VAL A 25 -8.76 -0.13 -7.79
N CYS A 26 -8.11 0.37 -6.74
CA CYS A 26 -6.83 1.05 -6.88
C CYS A 26 -5.69 0.10 -6.50
N VAL A 27 -4.66 -0.04 -7.33
CA VAL A 27 -3.46 -0.82 -7.03
C VAL A 27 -2.31 0.11 -6.64
N PHE A 28 -1.95 0.11 -5.36
CA PHE A 28 -0.85 0.91 -4.83
C PHE A 28 0.47 0.15 -4.94
N SER A 29 1.57 0.84 -5.24
CA SER A 29 2.93 0.29 -5.12
C SER A 29 3.64 0.86 -3.90
N LEU A 30 4.02 -0.01 -2.98
CA LEU A 30 4.76 0.33 -1.77
C LEU A 30 6.09 -0.42 -1.73
N ARG A 31 7.01 0.01 -0.86
CA ARG A 31 8.21 -0.75 -0.53
C ARG A 31 8.30 -0.92 0.99
N LEU A 32 8.71 -2.10 1.41
CA LEU A 32 9.18 -2.34 2.77
C LEU A 32 10.65 -1.95 2.83
N CYS A 33 11.05 -1.30 3.91
CA CYS A 33 12.41 -0.84 4.14
C CYS A 33 12.80 -1.16 5.59
N LEU A 34 13.98 -1.75 5.78
CA LEU A 34 14.51 -2.10 7.09
C LEU A 34 15.72 -1.25 7.43
N ASN A 35 15.88 -0.98 8.74
CA ASN A 35 17.06 -0.32 9.30
C ASN A 35 17.45 0.96 8.56
N GLN A 36 16.43 1.78 8.25
CA GLN A 36 16.64 3.07 7.59
C GLN A 36 17.21 4.07 8.59
N GLU A 37 18.34 4.65 8.24
CA GLU A 37 18.97 5.72 8.99
C GLU A 37 18.32 7.05 8.59
N ASP A 38 17.83 7.81 9.57
CA ASP A 38 17.35 9.16 9.35
C ASP A 38 18.32 10.14 10.01
N ALA A 39 19.00 10.96 9.21
CA ALA A 39 19.95 11.96 9.71
C ALA A 39 19.31 12.96 10.69
N ARG A 40 17.98 13.08 10.70
CA ARG A 40 17.22 13.92 11.64
C ARG A 40 17.02 13.25 13.00
N LEU A 41 17.26 11.94 13.09
CA LEU A 41 17.12 11.11 14.29
C LEU A 41 18.43 10.36 14.57
N PRO A 42 19.52 11.06 14.91
CA PRO A 42 20.86 10.46 15.06
C PRO A 42 20.98 9.44 16.21
N GLU A 43 20.03 9.46 17.14
CA GLU A 43 19.95 8.50 18.26
C GLU A 43 19.18 7.22 17.89
N CYS A 44 18.50 7.19 16.74
CA CYS A 44 17.83 6.00 16.23
C CYS A 44 18.88 5.12 15.53
N LEU A 45 19.51 4.24 16.31
CA LEU A 45 20.52 3.33 15.80
C LEU A 45 19.87 2.05 15.24
N PRO A 46 20.12 1.68 13.98
CA PRO A 46 19.57 0.45 13.40
C PRO A 46 20.12 -0.78 14.13
N MET A 47 19.23 -1.71 14.46
CA MET A 47 19.55 -2.97 15.13
C MET A 47 19.20 -4.16 14.24
N GLY A 48 19.66 -5.36 14.60
CA GLY A 48 19.24 -6.56 13.89
C GLY A 48 17.72 -6.74 13.99
N ILE A 49 17.05 -6.93 12.87
CA ILE A 49 15.62 -7.30 12.82
C ILE A 49 15.55 -8.83 12.87
N GLU A 50 14.88 -9.37 13.88
CA GLU A 50 14.70 -10.82 14.06
C GLU A 50 13.44 -11.31 13.35
N ALA A 51 12.36 -10.53 13.45
CA ALA A 51 11.07 -10.89 12.90
C ALA A 51 10.27 -9.68 12.43
N ILE A 52 9.39 -9.90 11.47
CA ILE A 52 8.33 -8.99 11.08
C ILE A 52 7.00 -9.67 11.33
N GLU A 53 6.08 -8.98 12.00
CA GLU A 53 4.69 -9.39 12.15
C GLU A 53 3.80 -8.52 11.29
N ILE A 54 2.87 -9.15 10.57
CA ILE A 54 1.86 -8.44 9.79
C ILE A 54 0.53 -8.56 10.55
N ASP A 55 0.22 -7.52 11.33
CA ASP A 55 -1.02 -7.42 12.11
C ASP A 55 -2.23 -7.12 11.20
N ARG A 56 -2.02 -6.34 10.14
CA ARG A 56 -3.04 -6.00 9.15
C ARG A 56 -2.45 -6.03 7.74
N PRO A 57 -3.11 -6.71 6.77
CA PRO A 57 -4.43 -7.35 6.86
C PRO A 57 -4.51 -8.57 7.78
N LEU A 58 -5.70 -8.87 8.31
CA LEU A 58 -5.86 -10.04 9.19
C LEU A 58 -5.77 -11.32 8.38
N ALA A 59 -5.00 -12.30 8.86
CA ALA A 59 -4.92 -13.63 8.27
C ALA A 59 -6.23 -14.42 8.27
N THR A 60 -7.23 -13.95 9.01
CA THR A 60 -8.58 -14.51 9.07
C THR A 60 -9.61 -13.66 8.31
N SER A 61 -9.16 -12.67 7.54
CA SER A 61 -10.08 -11.80 6.81
C SER A 61 -10.88 -12.59 5.78
N ALA A 62 -12.18 -12.33 5.72
CA ALA A 62 -13.05 -12.87 4.68
C ALA A 62 -12.97 -12.07 3.36
N ASP A 63 -12.27 -10.93 3.36
CA ASP A 63 -12.10 -10.08 2.19
C ASP A 63 -10.95 -10.64 1.31
N PRO A 64 -11.22 -11.03 0.05
CA PRO A 64 -10.19 -11.60 -0.82
C PRO A 64 -9.01 -10.66 -1.07
N ALA A 65 -9.24 -9.35 -1.11
CA ALA A 65 -8.16 -8.37 -1.29
C ALA A 65 -7.29 -8.27 -0.04
N ASP A 66 -7.84 -8.46 1.17
CA ASP A 66 -7.03 -8.54 2.39
C ASP A 66 -6.11 -9.78 2.34
N MET A 67 -6.64 -10.93 1.94
CA MET A 67 -5.86 -12.17 1.87
C MET A 67 -4.76 -12.09 0.79
N ALA A 68 -5.05 -11.50 -0.37
CA ALA A 68 -4.05 -11.27 -1.42
C ALA A 68 -2.98 -10.26 -0.99
N ASN A 69 -3.38 -9.14 -0.36
CA ASN A 69 -2.45 -8.15 0.16
C ASN A 69 -1.56 -8.70 1.28
N LEU A 70 -2.12 -9.53 2.17
CA LEU A 70 -1.35 -10.20 3.21
C LEU A 70 -0.28 -11.10 2.59
N ALA A 71 -0.64 -11.95 1.64
CA ALA A 71 0.30 -12.83 0.96
C ALA A 71 1.43 -12.04 0.27
N ALA A 72 1.11 -10.91 -0.37
CA ALA A 72 2.09 -10.05 -1.02
C ALA A 72 3.06 -9.40 0.00
N LEU A 73 2.55 -8.95 1.16
CA LEU A 73 3.37 -8.40 2.24
C LEU A 73 4.26 -9.48 2.88
N GLU A 74 3.75 -10.69 3.07
CA GLU A 74 4.50 -11.82 3.60
C GLU A 74 5.64 -12.21 2.65
N GLN A 75 5.38 -12.26 1.35
CA GLN A 75 6.42 -12.52 0.35
C GLN A 75 7.50 -11.41 0.35
N ALA A 76 7.09 -10.15 0.48
CA ALA A 76 8.03 -9.03 0.54
C ALA A 76 8.86 -9.04 1.83
N ALA A 77 8.25 -9.37 2.97
CA ALA A 77 8.96 -9.54 4.24
C ALA A 77 9.95 -10.72 4.19
N ALA A 78 9.53 -11.84 3.59
CA ALA A 78 10.37 -13.04 3.43
C ALA A 78 11.63 -12.75 2.62
N ALA A 79 11.59 -11.81 1.67
CA ALA A 79 12.74 -11.42 0.86
C ALA A 79 13.90 -10.83 1.68
N PHE A 80 13.63 -10.33 2.90
CA PHE A 80 14.68 -9.88 3.82
C PHE A 80 15.31 -11.03 4.63
N GLY A 81 14.79 -12.26 4.52
CA GLY A 81 15.30 -13.44 5.24
C GLY A 81 14.98 -13.48 6.74
N VAL A 82 14.20 -12.52 7.25
CA VAL A 82 13.75 -12.47 8.65
C VAL A 82 12.61 -13.43 8.92
N ALA A 83 12.37 -13.78 10.19
CA ALA A 83 11.20 -14.57 10.54
C ALA A 83 9.91 -13.76 10.29
N ILE A 84 8.83 -14.45 9.94
CA ILE A 84 7.50 -13.84 9.77
C ILE A 84 6.59 -14.37 10.85
N TYR A 85 5.99 -13.47 11.61
CA TYR A 85 5.03 -13.80 12.66
C TYR A 85 3.60 -13.49 12.24
N ARG A 86 2.67 -14.25 12.82
CA ARG A 86 1.24 -14.06 12.68
C ARG A 86 0.58 -14.34 14.03
N ASN A 87 -0.03 -13.31 14.63
CA ASN A 87 -0.62 -13.37 15.96
C ASN A 87 0.37 -13.90 17.02
N GLY A 88 1.60 -13.41 16.98
CA GLY A 88 2.69 -13.80 17.89
C GLY A 88 3.26 -15.20 17.68
N GLN A 89 2.84 -15.93 16.65
CA GLN A 89 3.36 -17.26 16.32
C GLN A 89 4.25 -17.20 15.07
N VAL A 90 5.30 -18.02 15.03
CA VAL A 90 6.15 -18.15 13.85
C VAL A 90 5.35 -18.77 12.71
N PHE A 91 5.08 -17.97 11.67
CA PHE A 91 4.47 -18.41 10.42
C PHE A 91 5.54 -18.92 9.45
N GLN A 92 6.66 -18.20 9.37
CA GLN A 92 7.83 -18.58 8.60
C GLN A 92 9.10 -18.34 9.42
N SER A 93 9.98 -19.33 9.46
CA SER A 93 11.30 -19.18 10.11
C SER A 93 12.22 -18.28 9.28
N GLY A 94 13.13 -17.59 9.96
CA GLY A 94 14.15 -16.77 9.33
C GLY A 94 15.34 -16.55 10.25
N VAL A 95 16.25 -15.68 9.82
CA VAL A 95 17.46 -15.29 10.55
C VAL A 95 17.46 -13.78 10.79
N VAL A 96 18.30 -13.34 11.72
CA VAL A 96 18.45 -11.90 11.99
C VAL A 96 19.01 -11.20 10.76
N ASN A 97 18.35 -10.13 10.31
CA ASN A 97 18.86 -9.23 9.30
C ASN A 97 19.39 -7.94 9.93
N SER A 98 20.71 -7.75 9.86
CA SER A 98 21.42 -6.56 10.37
C SER A 98 21.87 -5.61 9.25
N SER A 99 21.42 -5.85 8.01
CA SER A 99 21.68 -4.95 6.88
C SER A 99 21.07 -3.58 7.16
N ARG A 100 21.75 -2.51 6.74
CA ARG A 100 21.30 -1.14 6.93
C ARG A 100 20.76 -0.56 5.63
N ASN A 101 19.80 0.36 5.73
CA ASN A 101 19.27 1.11 4.60
C ASN A 101 18.80 0.22 3.44
N VAL A 102 18.24 -0.96 3.74
CA VAL A 102 17.78 -1.91 2.73
C VAL A 102 16.29 -1.73 2.48
N CYS A 103 15.90 -1.67 1.21
CA CYS A 103 14.50 -1.70 0.79
C CYS A 103 14.30 -2.86 -0.17
N GLY A 104 13.14 -3.50 -0.08
CA GLY A 104 12.77 -4.60 -0.96
C GLY A 104 12.24 -4.12 -2.31
N GLU A 105 11.86 -5.11 -3.12
CA GLU A 105 11.13 -4.87 -4.36
C GLU A 105 9.75 -4.25 -4.09
N PRO A 106 9.18 -3.51 -5.07
CA PRO A 106 7.86 -2.95 -4.93
C PRO A 106 6.77 -4.02 -4.73
N VAL A 107 5.92 -3.80 -3.73
CA VAL A 107 4.75 -4.62 -3.41
C VAL A 107 3.51 -3.93 -3.96
N GLN A 108 2.73 -4.64 -4.76
CA GLN A 108 1.46 -4.15 -5.27
C GLN A 108 0.32 -4.57 -4.35
N LEU A 109 -0.45 -3.59 -3.87
CA LEU A 109 -1.56 -3.82 -2.93
C LEU A 109 -2.86 -3.25 -3.48
N ALA A 110 -3.88 -4.11 -3.56
CA ALA A 110 -5.18 -3.77 -4.10
C ALA A 110 -6.11 -3.18 -3.03
N VAL A 111 -6.78 -2.08 -3.37
CA VAL A 111 -7.79 -1.42 -2.53
C VAL A 111 -9.09 -1.31 -3.31
N PRO A 112 -9.98 -2.32 -3.23
CA PRO A 112 -11.25 -2.27 -3.93
C PRO A 112 -12.14 -1.14 -3.40
N LEU A 113 -12.82 -0.45 -4.30
CA LEU A 113 -13.97 0.38 -3.97
C LEU A 113 -15.10 -0.47 -3.39
N ARG A 114 -15.98 0.18 -2.63
CA ARG A 114 -17.15 -0.46 -2.06
C ARG A 114 -18.37 -0.11 -2.89
N ARG A 115 -19.15 -1.11 -3.27
CA ARG A 115 -20.43 -0.89 -3.95
C ARG A 115 -21.55 -0.84 -2.93
N VAL A 116 -22.31 0.26 -2.89
CA VAL A 116 -23.47 0.39 -2.01
C VAL A 116 -24.76 -0.08 -2.68
N LEU A 117 -25.79 -0.33 -1.88
CA LEU A 117 -27.15 -0.53 -2.36
C LEU A 117 -27.56 0.67 -3.23
N GLY A 118 -27.99 0.41 -4.46
CA GLY A 118 -28.17 1.43 -5.51
C GLY A 118 -27.07 1.47 -6.56
N GLY A 119 -26.06 0.60 -6.47
CA GLY A 119 -25.06 0.38 -7.52
C GLY A 119 -23.93 1.41 -7.58
N ARG A 120 -23.99 2.46 -6.76
CA ARG A 120 -22.96 3.50 -6.65
C ARG A 120 -21.69 2.98 -5.99
N TRP A 121 -20.54 3.37 -6.53
CA TRP A 121 -19.24 3.14 -5.91
C TRP A 121 -18.95 4.20 -4.85
N VAL A 122 -18.42 3.77 -3.71
CA VAL A 122 -17.91 4.63 -2.64
C VAL A 122 -16.49 4.21 -2.28
N ALA A 123 -15.78 5.08 -1.58
CA ALA A 123 -14.40 4.87 -1.25
C ALA A 123 -14.15 3.53 -0.53
N GLY A 124 -13.10 2.84 -0.98
CA GLY A 124 -12.51 1.68 -0.35
C GLY A 124 -11.40 2.09 0.62
N ARG A 125 -11.13 1.26 1.63
CA ARG A 125 -10.02 1.49 2.56
C ARG A 125 -9.40 0.18 3.01
N LYS A 126 -8.08 0.11 2.98
CA LYS A 126 -7.28 -0.95 3.59
C LYS A 126 -6.33 -0.35 4.62
N LEU A 127 -6.18 -1.03 5.75
CA LEU A 127 -5.22 -0.66 6.79
C LEU A 127 -4.08 -1.66 6.75
N LEU A 128 -2.86 -1.15 6.69
CA LEU A 128 -1.64 -1.93 6.87
C LEU A 128 -1.10 -1.61 8.26
N GLN A 129 -0.73 -2.65 8.99
CA GLN A 129 -0.07 -2.52 10.28
C GLN A 129 0.96 -3.64 10.37
N LEU A 130 2.22 -3.26 10.50
CA LEU A 130 3.34 -4.18 10.59
C LEU A 130 4.16 -3.82 11.83
N ALA A 131 4.73 -4.82 12.49
CA ALA A 131 5.65 -4.64 13.60
C ALA A 131 6.97 -5.35 13.30
N ALA A 132 8.10 -4.67 13.49
CA ALA A 132 9.43 -5.24 13.41
C ALA A 132 9.98 -5.48 14.81
N TYR A 133 10.41 -6.71 15.10
CA TYR A 133 11.02 -7.12 16.35
C TYR A 133 12.53 -7.13 16.19
N THR A 134 13.23 -6.48 17.13
CA THR A 134 14.68 -6.33 17.09
C THR A 134 15.39 -7.27 18.07
N THR A 135 16.69 -7.51 17.86
CA THR A 135 17.53 -8.35 18.73
C THR A 135 17.68 -7.84 20.16
N SER A 136 17.33 -6.58 20.44
CA SER A 136 17.36 -6.01 21.79
C SER A 136 16.00 -6.08 22.51
N GLY A 137 14.99 -6.67 21.85
CA GLY A 137 13.62 -6.72 22.35
C GLY A 137 12.81 -5.45 22.12
N GLN A 138 13.33 -4.47 21.37
CA GLN A 138 12.52 -3.34 20.92
C GLN A 138 11.60 -3.75 19.77
N VAL A 139 10.43 -3.09 19.70
CA VAL A 139 9.42 -3.28 18.67
C VAL A 139 9.16 -1.93 18.00
N ASP A 140 9.29 -1.89 16.68
CA ASP A 140 8.89 -0.75 15.85
C ASP A 140 7.61 -1.11 15.09
N ALA A 141 6.58 -0.25 15.14
CA ALA A 141 5.28 -0.56 14.59
C ALA A 141 4.77 0.55 13.67
N ASP A 142 4.63 0.21 12.39
CA ASP A 142 4.19 1.13 11.35
C ASP A 142 2.72 0.92 10.97
N ARG A 143 2.04 2.03 10.65
CA ARG A 143 0.64 2.02 10.20
C ARG A 143 0.45 2.88 8.97
N LEU A 144 -0.21 2.32 7.96
CA LEU A 144 -0.54 3.03 6.73
C LEU A 144 -1.97 2.71 6.28
N ALA A 145 -2.78 3.74 6.09
CA ALA A 145 -4.11 3.60 5.49
C ALA A 145 -4.06 3.88 3.99
N LEU A 146 -4.44 2.92 3.17
CA LEU A 146 -4.63 3.10 1.74
C LEU A 146 -6.12 3.34 1.46
N VAL A 147 -6.44 4.37 0.68
CA VAL A 147 -7.81 4.74 0.35
C VAL A 147 -7.96 4.89 -1.15
N CYS A 148 -8.83 4.09 -1.75
CA CYS A 148 -9.26 4.25 -3.14
C CYS A 148 -10.57 5.05 -3.16
N ARG A 149 -10.66 6.06 -4.03
CA ARG A 149 -11.87 6.87 -4.23
C ARG A 149 -12.38 6.68 -5.65
N PRO A 150 -13.71 6.65 -5.85
CA PRO A 150 -14.27 6.71 -7.21
C PRO A 150 -13.76 7.96 -7.92
N SER A 151 -13.44 7.83 -9.21
CA SER A 151 -13.03 8.96 -10.04
C SER A 151 -14.24 9.79 -10.48
N THR A 152 -14.02 11.10 -10.65
CA THR A 152 -14.95 12.00 -11.36
C THR A 152 -14.53 12.21 -12.81
N CYS A 153 -13.33 11.77 -13.19
CA CYS A 153 -12.72 12.03 -14.48
C CYS A 153 -13.56 11.49 -15.65
N GLY A 154 -13.63 12.26 -16.73
CA GLY A 154 -14.31 11.91 -17.98
C GLY A 154 -15.81 12.16 -17.92
N ASN A 155 -16.25 13.11 -17.09
CA ASN A 155 -17.66 13.47 -16.94
C ASN A 155 -18.06 14.69 -17.80
N GLY A 156 -17.12 15.25 -18.56
CA GLY A 156 -17.27 16.43 -19.40
C GLY A 156 -17.16 17.74 -18.63
N ARG A 157 -16.71 17.70 -17.37
CA ARG A 157 -16.49 18.87 -16.52
C ARG A 157 -15.20 18.68 -15.75
N ARG A 158 -14.29 19.64 -15.92
CA ARG A 158 -13.06 19.68 -15.15
C ARG A 158 -13.36 19.99 -13.68
N ASP A 159 -13.32 18.97 -12.84
CA ASP A 159 -13.54 19.04 -11.39
C ASP A 159 -12.28 19.44 -10.62
N ALA A 160 -12.44 19.77 -9.34
CA ALA A 160 -11.33 20.17 -8.48
C ALA A 160 -10.30 19.02 -8.32
N GLY A 161 -9.09 19.23 -8.86
CA GLY A 161 -8.00 18.25 -8.83
C GLY A 161 -7.65 17.65 -10.19
N GLU A 162 -8.50 17.89 -11.20
CA GLU A 162 -8.29 17.51 -12.59
C GLU A 162 -7.54 18.63 -13.36
N GLU A 163 -6.66 18.25 -14.27
CA GLU A 163 -5.97 19.18 -15.17
C GLU A 163 -6.73 19.38 -16.48
N CYS A 164 -7.45 18.35 -16.92
CA CYS A 164 -8.31 18.32 -18.09
C CYS A 164 -9.55 17.46 -17.78
N ASP A 165 -10.59 17.57 -18.59
CA ASP A 165 -11.67 16.58 -18.71
C ASP A 165 -12.29 16.81 -20.09
N ASP A 166 -12.11 15.86 -20.98
CA ASP A 166 -12.53 15.94 -22.38
C ASP A 166 -13.85 15.17 -22.63
N GLY A 167 -14.50 14.70 -21.56
CA GLY A 167 -15.73 13.92 -21.62
C GLY A 167 -15.54 12.41 -21.70
N ASN A 168 -14.30 11.90 -21.59
CA ASN A 168 -14.05 10.47 -21.56
C ASN A 168 -12.79 10.11 -20.71
N ARG A 169 -12.36 8.83 -20.70
CA ARG A 169 -11.20 8.34 -19.92
C ARG A 169 -10.26 7.48 -20.77
N VAL A 170 -10.07 7.86 -22.02
CA VAL A 170 -9.26 7.14 -23.02
C VAL A 170 -7.90 7.83 -23.10
N ASP A 171 -6.83 7.09 -22.80
CA ASP A 171 -5.47 7.62 -22.95
C ASP A 171 -5.16 7.94 -24.43
N GLY A 172 -4.31 8.93 -24.69
CA GLY A 172 -3.86 9.33 -26.01
C GLY A 172 -4.71 10.39 -26.71
N ASP A 173 -5.68 11.00 -26.04
CA ASP A 173 -6.56 12.04 -26.59
C ASP A 173 -6.36 13.42 -25.96
N SER A 174 -5.17 13.69 -25.40
CA SER A 174 -4.77 14.91 -24.67
C SER A 174 -5.22 15.00 -23.22
N CYS A 175 -6.02 14.05 -22.74
CA CYS A 175 -6.39 13.90 -21.35
C CYS A 175 -6.31 12.44 -20.91
N ASP A 176 -5.37 12.09 -20.02
CA ASP A 176 -5.23 10.71 -19.57
C ASP A 176 -6.44 10.23 -18.73
N ARG A 177 -6.53 8.92 -18.49
CA ARG A 177 -7.61 8.31 -17.68
C ARG A 177 -7.69 8.78 -16.21
N GLY A 178 -6.69 9.53 -15.75
CA GLY A 178 -6.61 10.21 -14.46
C GLY A 178 -6.85 11.72 -14.53
N CYS A 179 -7.32 12.22 -15.69
CA CYS A 179 -7.58 13.62 -15.99
C CYS A 179 -6.36 14.52 -15.84
N ARG A 180 -5.22 14.05 -16.38
CA ARG A 180 -3.97 14.80 -16.56
C ARG A 180 -3.74 15.11 -18.03
N SER A 181 -3.16 16.27 -18.30
CA SER A 181 -2.77 16.60 -19.67
C SER A 181 -1.61 15.72 -20.09
N GLU A 182 -1.70 15.17 -21.30
CA GLU A 182 -0.65 14.38 -21.95
C GLU A 182 0.36 15.24 -22.73
#